data_AF-A0A2V6QED2-F1
#
_entry.id   AF-A0A2V6QED2-F1
#
_cell.length_a   1.000
_cell.length_b   1.000
_cell.length_c   1.000
_cell.angle_alpha   90.00
_cell.angle_beta   90.00
_cell.angle_gamma   90.00
#
_symmetry.space_group_name_H-M   'P 1'
#
loop_
_entity.id
_entity.type
_entity.pdbx_description
1 polymer ?
#
loop_
_entity_poly.entity_id
_entity_poly.type
_entity_poly.pdbx_seq_one_letter_code
_entity_poly.pdbx_strand_id
1 'polypeptide(L)'
;MAPTARFDSELGSFVDEICADLCRFECAATAGCAAADVSIEREVTLAPELHADIRVEPPKGGPFFVENKLEYAPSDLVARIRRKYGAVSPAWRGARRLAVLLDRAAVPDAAELERALGTATAGRLAVEVWDVKDLLRRIRTAFGADIGVISRAGLLDVRSAIEQAQWRTAYDDKFPSHGRATTLLWHFSPWELSRLYRQEGLGPDEVLEPRLYGDAVVVMADLCSFSSYVRDTRDPATIRRRLTEYYSLARYAVLNEGGMLYQFVGDEVVGVFGLYASAGSAATHALRCARALCEAGNAVSTAWQRTLDRVQPSRGVHIGVGMGELGVLPWRPFSRTHVGFIGEPLNLAARLMAVAGSGEIMATNTFYTSLEPDQRQLFDEVGPIEAKNVGRIQGWRTTHAALEAARAQG
;
A
#
# COMPACT_ATOMS: atom_id res chain seq x y z
N MET A 1 -6.17 -32.98 20.04
CA MET A 1 -5.62 -32.25 18.88
C MET A 1 -5.95 -30.78 19.08
N ALA A 2 -4.93 -29.92 19.20
CA ALA A 2 -5.16 -28.48 19.11
C ALA A 2 -5.83 -28.18 17.76
N PRO A 3 -6.78 -27.23 17.67
CA PRO A 3 -7.30 -26.82 16.39
C PRO A 3 -6.10 -26.36 15.56
N THR A 4 -5.81 -27.07 14.47
CA THR A 4 -4.92 -26.61 13.41
C THR A 4 -5.34 -25.19 13.09
N ALA A 5 -4.50 -24.21 13.41
CA ALA A 5 -4.72 -22.80 13.06
C ALA A 5 -4.90 -22.76 11.55
N ARG A 6 -6.16 -22.70 11.12
CA ARG A 6 -6.54 -22.89 9.71
C ARG A 6 -6.03 -21.72 8.85
N PHE A 7 -5.71 -20.59 9.49
CA PHE A 7 -5.18 -19.38 8.90
C PHE A 7 -4.24 -18.67 9.90
N ASP A 8 -3.05 -18.29 9.45
CA ASP A 8 -2.13 -17.41 10.18
C ASP A 8 -2.11 -16.03 9.51
N SER A 9 -1.77 -14.97 10.25
CA SER A 9 -1.83 -13.57 9.79
C SER A 9 -1.16 -13.29 8.44
N GLU A 10 -0.14 -14.08 8.06
CA GLU A 10 0.53 -13.93 6.77
C GLU A 10 -0.41 -14.32 5.62
N LEU A 11 -1.22 -15.36 5.82
CA LEU A 11 -2.26 -15.75 4.89
C LEU A 11 -3.39 -14.71 4.83
N GLY A 12 -3.81 -14.12 5.94
CA GLY A 12 -4.75 -12.99 5.95
C GLY A 12 -4.26 -11.82 5.11
N SER A 13 -3.03 -11.35 5.34
CA SER A 13 -2.44 -10.25 4.58
C SER A 13 -2.30 -10.56 3.08
N PHE A 14 -2.02 -11.82 2.73
CA PHE A 14 -1.96 -12.24 1.33
C PHE A 14 -3.35 -12.26 0.67
N VAL A 15 -4.39 -12.69 1.40
CA VAL A 15 -5.77 -12.63 0.89
C VAL A 15 -6.20 -11.18 0.68
N ASP A 16 -5.78 -10.24 1.54
CA ASP A 16 -6.05 -8.81 1.34
C ASP A 16 -5.41 -8.28 0.05
N GLU A 17 -4.16 -8.71 -0.25
CA GLU A 17 -3.47 -8.40 -1.50
C GLU A 17 -4.29 -8.89 -2.71
N ILE A 18 -4.76 -10.15 -2.67
CA ILE A 18 -5.60 -10.72 -3.73
C ILE A 18 -6.92 -9.96 -3.87
N CYS A 19 -7.58 -9.64 -2.76
CA CYS A 19 -8.84 -8.90 -2.77
C CYS A 19 -8.67 -7.49 -3.33
N ALA A 20 -7.57 -6.80 -3.00
CA ALA A 20 -7.24 -5.50 -3.57
C ALA A 20 -7.10 -5.61 -5.10
N ASP A 21 -6.30 -6.56 -5.59
CA ASP A 21 -6.10 -6.74 -7.03
C ASP A 21 -7.41 -7.12 -7.75
N LEU A 22 -8.20 -8.04 -7.20
CA LEU A 22 -9.51 -8.39 -7.77
C LEU A 22 -10.45 -7.21 -7.87
N CYS A 23 -10.58 -6.45 -6.78
CA CYS A 23 -11.40 -5.25 -6.76
C CYS A 23 -10.95 -4.26 -7.84
N ARG A 24 -9.64 -4.09 -8.03
CA ARG A 24 -9.09 -3.20 -9.06
C ARG A 24 -9.53 -3.65 -10.45
N PHE A 25 -9.29 -4.91 -10.81
CA PHE A 25 -9.62 -5.43 -12.15
C PHE A 25 -11.12 -5.43 -12.42
N GLU A 26 -11.93 -5.87 -11.47
CA GLU A 26 -13.38 -5.95 -11.64
C GLU A 26 -14.03 -4.57 -11.68
N CYS A 27 -13.60 -3.64 -10.83
CA CYS A 27 -14.09 -2.27 -10.86
C CYS A 27 -13.68 -1.57 -12.15
N ALA A 28 -12.44 -1.74 -12.61
CA ALA A 28 -11.97 -1.15 -13.85
C ALA A 28 -12.78 -1.66 -15.06
N ALA A 29 -13.01 -2.98 -15.13
CA ALA A 29 -13.83 -3.59 -16.16
C ALA A 29 -15.28 -3.07 -16.12
N THR A 30 -15.87 -2.99 -14.93
CA THR A 30 -17.26 -2.54 -14.73
C THR A 30 -17.43 -1.05 -15.03
N ALA A 31 -16.47 -0.21 -14.62
CA ALA A 31 -16.51 1.24 -14.82
C ALA A 31 -16.06 1.67 -16.23
N GLY A 32 -15.42 0.76 -16.99
CA GLY A 32 -14.85 1.05 -18.30
C GLY A 32 -13.68 2.03 -18.22
N CYS A 33 -12.79 1.86 -17.23
CA CYS A 33 -11.61 2.70 -16.99
C CYS A 33 -10.33 1.87 -16.94
N ALA A 34 -9.17 2.53 -16.85
CA ALA A 34 -7.92 1.81 -16.61
C ALA A 34 -7.90 1.28 -15.16
N ALA A 35 -7.16 0.19 -14.94
CA ALA A 35 -6.94 -0.35 -13.59
C ALA A 35 -6.25 0.66 -12.65
N ALA A 36 -5.39 1.52 -13.20
CA ALA A 36 -4.74 2.60 -12.46
C ALA A 36 -5.72 3.67 -11.95
N ASP A 37 -6.89 3.82 -12.58
CA ASP A 37 -7.89 4.82 -12.20
C ASP A 37 -8.73 4.37 -10.98
N VAL A 38 -8.66 3.08 -10.61
CA VAL A 38 -9.34 2.56 -9.42
C VAL A 38 -8.45 2.77 -8.20
N SER A 39 -8.89 3.67 -7.33
CA SER A 39 -8.23 3.91 -6.05
C SER A 39 -8.50 2.75 -5.10
N ILE A 40 -7.45 2.17 -4.55
CA ILE A 40 -7.54 1.14 -3.52
C ILE A 40 -6.54 1.44 -2.42
N GLU A 41 -7.07 1.50 -1.21
CA GLU A 41 -6.30 1.79 -0.01
C GLU A 41 -6.46 0.65 0.98
N ARG A 42 -5.38 0.38 1.74
CA ARG A 42 -5.34 -0.67 2.75
C ARG A 42 -5.11 -0.05 4.12
N GLU A 43 -5.63 -0.68 5.17
CA GLU A 43 -5.51 -0.22 6.56
C GLU A 43 -6.07 1.20 6.80
N VAL A 44 -7.17 1.53 6.11
CA VAL A 44 -7.77 2.87 6.10
C VAL A 44 -8.30 3.24 7.47
N THR A 45 -7.86 4.37 8.01
CA THR A 45 -8.27 4.80 9.35
C THR A 45 -9.76 5.19 9.37
N LEU A 46 -10.56 4.49 10.18
CA LEU A 46 -11.96 4.80 10.43
C LEU A 46 -12.11 5.69 11.68
N ALA A 47 -11.34 5.40 12.72
CA ALA A 47 -11.29 6.13 13.99
C ALA A 47 -9.98 5.76 14.71
N PRO A 48 -9.62 6.40 15.85
CA PRO A 48 -8.43 6.02 16.60
C PRO A 48 -8.36 4.51 16.86
N GLU A 49 -7.30 3.86 16.36
CA GLU A 49 -7.05 2.42 16.42
C GLU A 49 -8.05 1.49 15.71
N LEU A 50 -8.94 2.05 14.88
CA LEU A 50 -9.88 1.31 14.06
C LEU A 50 -9.57 1.54 12.59
N HIS A 51 -9.29 0.44 11.89
CA HIS A 51 -8.90 0.45 10.48
C HIS A 51 -9.86 -0.43 9.69
N ALA A 52 -10.22 0.00 8.48
CA ALA A 52 -10.81 -0.86 7.47
C ALA A 52 -9.70 -1.60 6.71
N ASP A 53 -9.90 -2.88 6.42
CA ASP A 53 -8.85 -3.67 5.77
C ASP A 53 -8.58 -3.13 4.36
N ILE A 54 -9.63 -2.87 3.57
CA ILE A 54 -9.55 -2.28 2.23
C ILE A 54 -10.67 -1.26 2.00
N ARG A 55 -10.35 -0.13 1.37
CA ARG A 55 -11.30 0.80 0.75
C ARG A 55 -11.07 0.84 -0.76
N VAL A 56 -12.13 0.67 -1.52
CA VAL A 56 -12.12 0.69 -2.98
C VAL A 56 -12.96 1.87 -3.46
N GLU A 57 -12.39 2.70 -4.31
CA GLU A 57 -13.05 3.86 -4.91
C GLU A 57 -12.83 3.85 -6.43
N PRO A 58 -13.80 3.30 -7.19
CA PRO A 58 -13.77 3.41 -8.64
C PRO A 58 -14.14 4.83 -9.09
N PRO A 59 -13.69 5.27 -10.28
CA PRO A 59 -14.09 6.57 -10.86
C PRO A 59 -15.61 6.73 -11.02
N LYS A 60 -16.33 5.61 -11.14
CA LYS A 60 -17.79 5.53 -11.24
C LYS A 60 -18.30 4.39 -10.35
N GLY A 61 -19.41 4.61 -9.65
CA GLY A 61 -20.10 3.56 -8.86
C GLY A 61 -20.04 3.73 -7.34
N GLY A 62 -19.28 4.72 -6.84
CA GLY A 62 -19.19 5.06 -5.42
C GLY A 62 -18.26 4.13 -4.63
N PRO A 63 -17.59 4.64 -3.58
CA PRO A 63 -16.71 3.84 -2.74
C PRO A 63 -17.40 2.66 -2.04
N PHE A 64 -16.60 1.68 -1.64
CA PHE A 64 -17.02 0.60 -0.76
C PHE A 64 -15.83 0.05 0.04
N PHE A 65 -16.14 -0.68 1.11
CA PHE A 65 -15.14 -1.33 1.94
C PHE A 65 -15.12 -2.82 1.72
N VAL A 66 -13.97 -3.45 1.94
CA VAL A 66 -13.82 -4.91 2.02
C VAL A 66 -13.15 -5.24 3.35
N GLU A 67 -13.73 -6.17 4.08
CA GLU A 67 -13.20 -6.72 5.33
C GLU A 67 -12.92 -8.20 5.15
N ASN A 68 -11.67 -8.60 5.33
CA ASN A 68 -11.25 -10.00 5.28
C ASN A 68 -11.41 -10.65 6.64
N LYS A 69 -12.26 -11.67 6.70
CA LYS A 69 -12.60 -12.43 7.92
C LYS A 69 -12.49 -13.94 7.68
N LEU A 70 -11.63 -14.35 6.74
CA LEU A 70 -11.33 -15.77 6.52
C LEU A 70 -10.64 -16.41 7.74
N GLU A 71 -9.81 -15.64 8.45
CA GLU A 71 -8.99 -16.23 9.52
C GLU A 71 -9.83 -16.74 10.69
N TYR A 72 -10.96 -16.08 10.95
CA TYR A 72 -11.92 -16.44 11.98
C TYR A 72 -13.26 -15.84 11.55
N ALA A 73 -14.34 -16.62 11.57
CA ALA A 73 -15.67 -16.07 11.82
C ALA A 73 -15.88 -16.18 13.34
N PRO A 74 -15.22 -15.33 14.16
CA PRO A 74 -15.33 -15.48 15.60
C PRO A 74 -16.78 -15.24 16.00
N SER A 75 -17.21 -15.83 17.11
CA SER A 75 -18.54 -15.59 17.67
C SER A 75 -18.83 -14.09 17.91
N ASP A 76 -17.79 -13.24 17.96
CA ASP A 76 -17.87 -11.79 18.10
C ASP A 76 -17.78 -11.00 16.77
N LEU A 77 -17.82 -11.65 15.59
CA LEU A 77 -17.67 -10.98 14.29
C LEU A 77 -18.62 -9.78 14.12
N VAL A 78 -19.89 -9.97 14.46
CA VAL A 78 -20.91 -8.91 14.42
C VAL A 78 -20.52 -7.74 15.33
N ALA A 79 -19.98 -8.02 16.53
CA ALA A 79 -19.52 -6.99 17.45
C ALA A 79 -18.29 -6.24 16.92
N ARG A 80 -17.36 -6.92 16.24
CA ARG A 80 -16.19 -6.29 15.60
C ARG A 80 -16.60 -5.39 14.45
N ILE A 81 -17.50 -5.86 13.58
CA ILE A 81 -18.07 -5.04 12.50
C ILE A 81 -18.83 -3.85 13.09
N ARG A 82 -19.64 -4.04 14.13
CA ARG A 82 -20.32 -2.94 14.82
C ARG A 82 -19.36 -1.94 15.46
N ARG A 83 -18.21 -2.39 15.98
CA ARG A 83 -17.19 -1.51 16.54
C ARG A 83 -16.55 -0.64 15.45
N LYS A 84 -16.22 -1.22 14.28
CA LYS A 84 -15.63 -0.50 13.15
C LYS A 84 -16.65 0.39 12.41
N TYR A 85 -17.86 -0.12 12.23
CA TYR A 85 -18.84 0.44 11.30
C TYR A 85 -20.18 0.83 11.93
N GLY A 86 -20.32 0.76 13.25
CA GLY A 86 -21.53 1.20 13.96
C GLY A 86 -21.66 2.71 14.12
N ALA A 87 -20.63 3.47 13.71
CA ALA A 87 -20.64 4.92 13.64
C ALA A 87 -20.07 5.38 12.30
N VAL A 88 -20.65 6.46 11.75
CA VAL A 88 -20.17 7.06 10.50
C VAL A 88 -18.81 7.71 10.76
N SER A 89 -17.84 7.47 9.89
CA SER A 89 -16.53 8.14 9.90
C SER A 89 -16.33 8.99 8.64
N PRO A 90 -15.41 9.97 8.64
CA PRO A 90 -15.06 10.71 7.43
C PRO A 90 -14.64 9.80 6.25
N ALA A 91 -13.96 8.68 6.54
CA ALA A 91 -13.56 7.69 5.53
C ALA A 91 -14.74 7.06 4.77
N TRP A 92 -15.96 7.11 5.33
CA TRP A 92 -17.18 6.62 4.69
C TRP A 92 -17.69 7.52 3.57
N ARG A 93 -17.09 8.67 3.32
CA ARG A 93 -17.59 9.62 2.32
C ARG A 93 -17.86 8.93 0.99
N GLY A 94 -19.12 8.99 0.56
CA GLY A 94 -19.62 8.34 -0.66
C GLY A 94 -19.83 6.83 -0.59
N ALA A 95 -19.33 6.15 0.45
CA ALA A 95 -19.40 4.70 0.58
C ALA A 95 -20.82 4.20 0.86
N ARG A 96 -21.24 3.16 0.14
CA ARG A 96 -22.59 2.58 0.27
C ARG A 96 -22.60 1.08 0.52
N ARG A 97 -21.45 0.42 0.45
CA ARG A 97 -21.35 -1.03 0.59
C ARG A 97 -20.16 -1.43 1.47
N LEU A 98 -20.35 -2.52 2.21
CA LEU A 98 -19.32 -3.23 2.95
C LEU A 98 -19.36 -4.70 2.55
N ALA A 99 -18.32 -5.17 1.86
CA ALA A 99 -18.12 -6.57 1.60
C ALA A 99 -17.39 -7.22 2.77
N VAL A 100 -17.95 -8.29 3.33
CA VAL A 100 -17.32 -9.10 4.38
C VAL A 100 -16.96 -10.45 3.78
N LEU A 101 -15.66 -10.72 3.61
CA LEU A 101 -15.16 -11.98 3.10
C LEU A 101 -15.06 -13.02 4.23
N LEU A 102 -15.76 -14.14 4.08
CA LEU A 102 -15.73 -15.26 5.03
C LEU A 102 -15.94 -16.61 4.34
N ASP A 103 -15.61 -17.71 5.01
CA ASP A 103 -15.97 -19.06 4.56
C ASP A 103 -17.38 -19.41 5.05
N ARG A 104 -18.39 -19.31 4.18
CA ARG A 104 -19.79 -19.57 4.57
C ARG A 104 -19.98 -21.00 5.06
N ALA A 105 -19.24 -21.97 4.52
CA ALA A 105 -19.35 -23.37 4.90
C ALA A 105 -18.81 -23.64 6.32
N ALA A 106 -17.97 -22.75 6.84
CA ALA A 106 -17.45 -22.81 8.21
C ALA A 106 -18.37 -22.12 9.24
N VAL A 107 -19.47 -21.48 8.82
CA VAL A 107 -20.40 -20.77 9.70
C VAL A 107 -21.65 -21.61 9.97
N PRO A 108 -21.93 -22.01 11.24
CA PRO A 108 -23.07 -22.89 11.57
C PRO A 108 -24.45 -22.35 11.17
N ASP A 109 -24.70 -21.04 11.29
CA ASP A 109 -25.91 -20.37 10.79
C ASP A 109 -25.53 -19.11 10.00
N ALA A 110 -25.11 -19.31 8.75
CA ALA A 110 -24.68 -18.22 7.88
C ALA A 110 -25.81 -17.19 7.61
N ALA A 111 -27.06 -17.64 7.56
CA ALA A 111 -28.20 -16.77 7.28
C ALA A 111 -28.52 -15.85 8.47
N GLU A 112 -28.43 -16.35 9.70
CA GLU A 112 -28.53 -15.52 10.90
C GLU A 112 -27.37 -14.52 10.99
N LEU A 113 -26.14 -14.98 10.74
CA LEU A 113 -24.96 -14.12 10.73
C LEU A 113 -25.10 -12.97 9.71
N GLU A 114 -25.54 -13.26 8.49
CA GLU A 114 -25.76 -12.25 7.44
C GLU A 114 -26.80 -11.21 7.84
N ARG A 115 -27.93 -11.64 8.43
CA ARG A 115 -28.94 -10.72 8.99
C ARG A 115 -28.34 -9.85 10.10
N ALA A 116 -27.60 -10.45 11.02
CA ALA A 116 -26.98 -9.74 12.14
C ALA A 116 -25.95 -8.71 11.65
N LEU A 117 -25.11 -9.07 10.67
CA LEU A 117 -24.16 -8.18 10.01
C LEU A 117 -24.86 -7.00 9.34
N GLY A 118 -25.98 -7.22 8.65
CA GLY A 118 -26.77 -6.15 8.04
C GLY A 118 -27.33 -5.12 9.03
N THR A 119 -27.45 -5.48 10.31
CA THR A 119 -27.87 -4.57 11.40
C THR A 119 -26.68 -4.04 12.23
N ALA A 120 -25.45 -4.45 11.92
CA ALA A 120 -24.26 -4.05 12.66
C ALA A 120 -23.70 -2.69 12.21
N THR A 121 -24.03 -2.26 10.99
CA THR A 121 -23.51 -1.04 10.37
C THR A 121 -24.47 0.13 10.53
N ALA A 122 -23.93 1.32 10.76
CA ALA A 122 -24.71 2.57 10.70
C ALA A 122 -24.93 3.05 9.26
N GLY A 123 -25.78 4.08 9.11
CA GLY A 123 -25.97 4.79 7.84
C GLY A 123 -26.64 3.96 6.73
N ARG A 124 -26.27 4.23 5.48
CA ARG A 124 -26.76 3.52 4.27
C ARG A 124 -25.76 2.45 3.77
N LEU A 125 -24.88 1.95 4.64
CA LEU A 125 -23.86 0.98 4.26
C LEU A 125 -24.50 -0.41 4.18
N ALA A 126 -24.75 -0.89 2.97
CA ALA A 126 -25.29 -2.23 2.74
C ALA A 126 -24.18 -3.28 2.91
N VAL A 127 -24.41 -4.26 3.79
CA VAL A 127 -23.46 -5.35 4.00
C VAL A 127 -23.73 -6.47 2.99
N GLU A 128 -22.69 -6.92 2.31
CA GLU A 128 -22.71 -8.11 1.46
C GLU A 128 -21.66 -9.10 1.95
N VAL A 129 -21.97 -10.40 1.88
CA VAL A 129 -21.01 -11.45 2.22
C VAL A 129 -20.36 -11.97 0.94
N TRP A 130 -19.04 -11.94 0.90
CA TRP A 130 -18.23 -12.59 -0.12
C TRP A 130 -17.82 -13.95 0.41
N ASP A 131 -18.28 -15.02 -0.25
CA ASP A 131 -17.91 -16.38 0.14
C ASP A 131 -16.53 -16.76 -0.43
N VAL A 132 -15.77 -17.58 0.29
CA VAL A 132 -14.48 -18.10 -0.18
C VAL A 132 -14.61 -18.84 -1.52
N LYS A 133 -15.74 -19.53 -1.73
CA LYS A 133 -16.03 -20.19 -3.01
C LYS A 133 -16.19 -19.19 -4.17
N ASP A 134 -16.80 -18.05 -3.90
CA ASP A 134 -16.94 -16.97 -4.88
C ASP A 134 -15.61 -16.29 -5.15
N LEU A 135 -14.77 -16.12 -4.12
CA LEU A 135 -13.41 -15.61 -4.26
C LEU A 135 -12.57 -16.47 -5.22
N LEU A 136 -12.57 -17.79 -5.04
CA LEU A 136 -11.83 -18.71 -5.92
C LEU A 136 -12.29 -18.61 -7.39
N ARG A 137 -13.61 -18.49 -7.62
CA ARG A 137 -14.17 -18.28 -8.95
C ARG A 137 -13.72 -16.95 -9.54
N ARG A 138 -13.73 -15.87 -8.76
CA ARG A 138 -13.26 -14.53 -9.18
C ARG A 138 -11.78 -14.54 -9.54
N ILE A 139 -10.93 -15.21 -8.76
CA ILE A 139 -9.52 -15.41 -9.07
C ILE A 139 -9.34 -16.12 -10.41
N ARG A 140 -10.07 -17.22 -10.64
CA ARG A 140 -10.01 -17.93 -11.92
C ARG A 140 -10.44 -17.05 -13.09
N THR A 141 -11.49 -16.25 -12.92
CA THR A 141 -11.99 -15.35 -13.98
C THR A 141 -11.03 -14.19 -14.25
N ALA A 142 -10.52 -13.54 -13.21
CA ALA A 142 -9.68 -12.34 -13.35
C ALA A 142 -8.22 -12.69 -13.72
N PHE A 143 -7.69 -13.78 -13.17
CA PHE A 143 -6.27 -14.13 -13.29
C PHE A 143 -6.02 -15.43 -14.06
N GLY A 144 -7.06 -16.18 -14.45
CA GLY A 144 -6.88 -17.46 -15.12
C GLY A 144 -6.24 -18.54 -14.23
N ALA A 145 -6.15 -18.30 -12.93
CA ALA A 145 -5.53 -19.20 -11.96
C ALA A 145 -6.57 -20.17 -11.38
N ASP A 146 -6.35 -21.48 -11.54
CA ASP A 146 -7.22 -22.49 -10.92
C ASP A 146 -6.69 -22.88 -9.54
N ILE A 147 -7.46 -22.53 -8.50
CA ILE A 147 -7.08 -22.72 -7.10
C ILE A 147 -8.14 -23.60 -6.44
N GLY A 148 -7.75 -24.79 -6.03
CA GLY A 148 -8.65 -25.74 -5.36
C GLY A 148 -8.97 -25.35 -3.91
N VAL A 149 -7.95 -24.96 -3.13
CA VAL A 149 -8.08 -24.60 -1.70
C VAL A 149 -7.12 -23.46 -1.36
N ILE A 150 -7.61 -22.46 -0.62
CA ILE A 150 -6.75 -21.43 0.00
C ILE A 150 -6.10 -22.06 1.24
N SER A 151 -4.83 -22.44 1.10
CA SER A 151 -4.01 -22.98 2.19
C SER A 151 -2.56 -22.61 1.98
N ARG A 152 -1.77 -22.52 3.06
CA ARG A 152 -0.34 -22.16 3.02
C ARG A 152 0.46 -22.96 1.97
N ALA A 153 0.13 -24.23 1.74
CA ALA A 153 0.80 -25.08 0.77
C ALA A 153 0.54 -24.69 -0.69
N GLY A 154 -0.63 -24.13 -1.01
CA GLY A 154 -1.00 -23.73 -2.37
C GLY A 154 -0.71 -22.26 -2.70
N LEU A 155 -0.46 -21.40 -1.70
CA LEU A 155 -0.36 -19.94 -1.91
C LEU A 155 0.80 -19.52 -2.81
N LEU A 156 1.90 -20.27 -2.83
CA LEU A 156 3.01 -19.95 -3.70
C LEU A 156 2.60 -20.09 -5.17
N ASP A 157 1.88 -21.16 -5.51
CA ASP A 157 1.34 -21.37 -6.85
C ASP A 157 0.30 -20.29 -7.20
N VAL A 158 -0.54 -19.90 -6.23
CA VAL A 158 -1.48 -18.78 -6.38
C VAL A 158 -0.75 -17.49 -6.71
N ARG A 159 0.28 -17.13 -5.93
CA ARG A 159 1.07 -15.92 -6.13
C ARG A 159 1.70 -15.93 -7.52
N SER A 160 2.35 -17.02 -7.90
CA SER A 160 2.96 -17.15 -9.23
C SER A 160 1.94 -17.04 -10.36
N ALA A 161 0.75 -17.62 -10.21
CA ALA A 161 -0.30 -17.53 -11.22
C ALA A 161 -0.86 -16.10 -11.34
N ILE A 162 -1.05 -15.40 -10.23
CA ILE A 162 -1.48 -14.00 -10.22
C ILE A 162 -0.40 -13.10 -10.85
N GLU A 163 0.86 -13.27 -10.49
CA GLU A 163 1.98 -12.51 -11.08
C GLU A 163 2.07 -12.74 -12.60
N GLN A 164 1.88 -13.97 -13.06
CA GLN A 164 1.82 -14.27 -14.51
C GLN A 164 0.63 -13.56 -15.18
N ALA A 165 -0.55 -13.58 -14.56
CA ALA A 165 -1.72 -12.90 -15.10
C ALA A 165 -1.51 -11.38 -15.17
N GLN A 166 -1.02 -10.79 -14.08
CA GLN A 166 -0.65 -9.38 -13.99
C GLN A 166 0.36 -8.99 -15.07
N TRP A 167 1.39 -9.82 -15.30
CA TRP A 167 2.36 -9.62 -16.37
C TRP A 167 1.72 -9.61 -17.76
N ARG A 168 0.86 -10.59 -18.05
CA ARG A 168 0.13 -10.64 -19.33
C ARG A 168 -0.74 -9.42 -19.52
N THR A 169 -1.44 -8.97 -18.47
CA THR A 169 -2.26 -7.76 -18.53
C THR A 169 -1.43 -6.49 -18.69
N ALA A 170 -0.24 -6.42 -18.07
CA ALA A 170 0.65 -5.27 -18.19
C ALA A 170 1.07 -5.03 -19.65
N TYR A 171 1.35 -6.11 -20.39
CA TYR A 171 1.92 -6.02 -21.75
C TYR A 171 1.01 -6.59 -22.85
N ASP A 172 -0.30 -6.70 -22.61
CA ASP A 172 -1.27 -7.22 -23.58
C ASP A 172 -0.85 -8.57 -24.21
N ASP A 173 -0.30 -9.45 -23.37
CA ASP A 173 0.21 -10.78 -23.69
C ASP A 173 1.35 -10.82 -24.73
N LYS A 174 2.01 -9.69 -25.01
CA LYS A 174 3.07 -9.59 -26.02
C LYS A 174 4.41 -10.19 -25.59
N PHE A 175 4.65 -10.36 -24.28
CA PHE A 175 5.92 -10.87 -23.73
C PHE A 175 5.73 -12.02 -22.73
N PRO A 176 5.06 -13.13 -23.08
CA PRO A 176 4.52 -14.11 -22.12
C PRO A 176 5.56 -14.83 -21.25
N SER A 177 6.85 -14.81 -21.60
CA SER A 177 7.94 -15.47 -20.85
C SER A 177 9.19 -14.60 -20.79
N HIS A 178 9.02 -13.31 -20.48
CA HIS A 178 10.12 -12.36 -20.43
C HIS A 178 11.01 -12.57 -19.19
N GLY A 179 12.33 -12.59 -19.38
CA GLY A 179 13.29 -12.82 -18.28
C GLY A 179 13.31 -11.74 -17.19
N ARG A 180 12.69 -10.58 -17.44
CA ARG A 180 12.57 -9.46 -16.49
C ARG A 180 11.23 -9.40 -15.75
N ALA A 181 10.31 -10.33 -16.00
CA ALA A 181 8.93 -10.24 -15.51
C ALA A 181 8.85 -10.10 -13.98
N THR A 182 9.47 -11.02 -13.25
CA THR A 182 9.47 -11.01 -11.78
C THR A 182 10.16 -9.76 -11.22
N THR A 183 11.28 -9.33 -11.82
CA THR A 183 12.00 -8.13 -11.37
C THR A 183 11.17 -6.86 -11.58
N LEU A 184 10.53 -6.70 -12.74
CA LEU A 184 9.72 -5.52 -13.01
C LEU A 184 8.45 -5.49 -12.16
N LEU A 185 7.79 -6.63 -11.95
CA LEU A 185 6.64 -6.73 -11.04
C LEU A 185 7.02 -6.55 -9.57
N TRP A 186 8.27 -6.81 -9.19
CA TRP A 186 8.76 -6.46 -7.86
C TRP A 186 8.82 -4.94 -7.67
N HIS A 187 9.37 -4.23 -8.66
CA HIS A 187 9.63 -2.80 -8.60
C HIS A 187 8.44 -1.91 -9.00
N PHE A 188 7.55 -2.37 -9.87
CA PHE A 188 6.43 -1.61 -10.41
C PHE A 188 5.13 -2.39 -10.27
N SER A 189 4.02 -1.66 -10.18
CA SER A 189 2.71 -2.28 -10.31
C SER A 189 2.44 -2.70 -11.76
N PRO A 190 1.59 -3.73 -11.99
CA PRO A 190 1.23 -4.13 -13.35
C PRO A 190 0.47 -3.04 -14.11
N TRP A 191 -0.28 -2.16 -13.43
CA TRP A 191 -0.96 -1.04 -14.08
C TRP A 191 -0.01 0.10 -14.44
N GLU A 192 1.05 0.35 -13.66
CA GLU A 192 2.09 1.30 -14.06
C GLU A 192 2.88 0.75 -15.25
N LEU A 193 3.27 -0.53 -15.24
CA LEU A 193 3.88 -1.17 -16.41
C LEU A 193 2.97 -1.10 -17.65
N SER A 194 1.66 -1.29 -17.45
CA SER A 194 0.67 -1.13 -18.52
C SER A 194 0.58 0.30 -19.04
N ARG A 195 0.64 1.29 -18.15
CA ARG A 195 0.70 2.70 -18.52
C ARG A 195 1.95 3.00 -19.34
N LEU A 196 3.13 2.57 -18.87
CA LEU A 196 4.40 2.74 -19.59
C LEU A 196 4.35 2.09 -20.97
N TYR A 197 3.81 0.87 -21.06
CA TYR A 197 3.70 0.17 -22.34
C TYR A 197 2.72 0.85 -23.30
N ARG A 198 1.50 1.18 -22.84
CA ARG A 198 0.44 1.70 -23.72
C ARG A 198 0.55 3.20 -24.02
N GLN A 199 1.09 4.00 -23.12
CA GLN A 199 1.17 5.46 -23.26
C GLN A 199 2.56 5.93 -23.69
N GLU A 200 3.63 5.32 -23.16
CA GLU A 200 5.02 5.71 -23.46
C GLU A 200 5.67 4.80 -24.51
N GLY A 201 5.01 3.69 -24.89
CA GLY A 201 5.53 2.73 -25.87
C GLY A 201 6.69 1.87 -25.35
N LEU A 202 6.92 1.83 -24.04
CA LEU A 202 8.09 1.17 -23.44
C LEU A 202 7.85 -0.33 -23.26
N GLY A 203 8.59 -1.13 -24.00
CA GLY A 203 8.70 -2.56 -23.77
C GLY A 203 9.47 -2.89 -22.48
N PRO A 204 9.43 -4.15 -22.01
CA PRO A 204 10.12 -4.59 -20.81
C PRO A 204 11.61 -4.24 -20.77
N ASP A 205 12.27 -4.19 -21.92
CA ASP A 205 13.71 -3.93 -22.03
C ASP A 205 14.11 -2.45 -21.95
N GLU A 206 13.16 -1.54 -22.18
CA GLU A 206 13.34 -0.09 -22.17
C GLU A 206 13.01 0.52 -20.80
N VAL A 207 12.31 -0.24 -19.94
CA VAL A 207 12.08 0.15 -18.55
C VAL A 207 13.39 0.07 -17.76
N LEU A 208 13.67 1.14 -17.01
CA LEU A 208 14.88 1.36 -16.20
C LEU A 208 16.17 1.41 -17.02
N GLU A 209 16.12 2.07 -18.16
CA GLU A 209 17.31 2.38 -18.92
C GLU A 209 18.32 3.20 -18.09
N PRO A 210 19.61 2.83 -18.10
CA PRO A 210 20.65 3.63 -17.48
C PRO A 210 20.77 5.02 -18.12
N ARG A 211 20.22 6.03 -17.45
CA ARG A 211 20.29 7.44 -17.84
C ARG A 211 20.01 8.36 -16.66
N LEU A 212 20.07 9.66 -16.90
CA LEU A 212 19.60 10.67 -15.96
C LEU A 212 18.08 10.89 -16.11
N TYR A 213 17.40 11.02 -14.99
CA TYR A 213 15.98 11.35 -14.87
C TYR A 213 15.86 12.66 -14.10
N GLY A 214 15.28 13.70 -14.72
CA GLY A 214 15.36 15.07 -14.20
C GLY A 214 14.40 15.40 -13.05
N ASP A 215 13.18 14.85 -13.11
CA ASP A 215 12.08 15.19 -12.19
C ASP A 215 11.80 14.06 -11.19
N ALA A 216 12.84 13.35 -10.75
CA ALA A 216 12.66 12.21 -9.87
C ALA A 216 12.37 12.66 -8.44
N VAL A 217 11.39 12.02 -7.81
CA VAL A 217 11.06 12.21 -6.39
C VAL A 217 11.40 10.94 -5.64
N VAL A 218 12.19 11.06 -4.59
CA VAL A 218 12.56 9.97 -3.68
C VAL A 218 11.78 10.15 -2.39
N VAL A 219 11.02 9.13 -2.00
CA VAL A 219 10.33 9.03 -0.70
C VAL A 219 11.04 7.97 0.12
N MET A 220 11.51 8.35 1.31
CA MET A 220 12.08 7.44 2.30
C MET A 220 11.21 7.47 3.55
N ALA A 221 10.85 6.30 4.06
CA ALA A 221 10.10 6.17 5.31
C ALA A 221 10.70 5.08 6.18
N ASP A 222 10.81 5.34 7.48
CA ASP A 222 11.40 4.43 8.46
C ASP A 222 10.52 4.32 9.71
N LEU A 223 10.53 3.16 10.38
CA LEU A 223 9.65 2.92 11.53
C LEU A 223 10.18 3.61 12.79
N CYS A 224 9.34 4.48 13.36
CA CYS A 224 9.67 5.12 14.63
C CYS A 224 9.87 4.08 15.74
N SER A 225 10.96 4.21 16.49
CA SER A 225 11.28 3.34 17.64
C SER A 225 11.45 1.86 17.31
N PHE A 226 11.71 1.47 16.06
CA PHE A 226 11.85 0.06 15.66
C PHE A 226 12.80 -0.76 16.54
N SER A 227 13.98 -0.23 16.84
CA SER A 227 14.95 -0.88 17.73
C SER A 227 14.37 -1.18 19.13
N SER A 228 13.49 -0.31 19.64
CA SER A 228 12.82 -0.51 20.93
C SER A 228 11.70 -1.56 20.82
N TYR A 229 10.92 -1.55 19.74
CA TYR A 229 9.94 -2.60 19.44
C TYR A 229 10.61 -3.99 19.39
N VAL A 230 11.73 -4.11 18.67
CA VAL A 230 12.51 -5.35 18.58
C VAL A 230 13.02 -5.79 19.95
N ARG A 231 13.65 -4.90 20.70
CA ARG A 231 14.21 -5.19 22.03
C ARG A 231 13.15 -5.68 23.03
N ASP A 232 11.96 -5.09 23.00
CA ASP A 232 10.89 -5.40 23.94
C ASP A 232 10.01 -6.57 23.49
N THR A 233 10.23 -7.12 22.28
CA THR A 233 9.53 -8.30 21.78
C THR A 233 10.25 -9.59 22.19
N ARG A 234 9.60 -10.43 23.00
CA ARG A 234 10.18 -11.71 23.47
C ARG A 234 10.28 -12.79 22.39
N ASP A 235 9.30 -12.83 21.50
CA ASP A 235 9.17 -13.87 20.47
C ASP A 235 9.69 -13.38 19.09
N PRO A 236 10.78 -13.98 18.55
CA PRO A 236 11.29 -13.62 17.23
C PRO A 236 10.27 -13.82 16.08
N ALA A 237 9.33 -14.75 16.21
CA ALA A 237 8.30 -14.95 15.18
C ALA A 237 7.35 -13.76 15.11
N THR A 238 7.13 -13.05 16.23
CA THR A 238 6.36 -11.82 16.28
C THR A 238 7.07 -10.67 15.56
N ILE A 239 8.39 -10.54 15.73
CA ILE A 239 9.20 -9.54 15.01
C ILE A 239 9.10 -9.79 13.49
N ARG A 240 9.36 -11.04 13.06
CA ARG A 240 9.27 -11.41 11.63
C ARG A 240 7.90 -11.10 11.05
N ARG A 241 6.83 -11.49 11.74
CA ARG A 241 5.45 -11.24 11.30
C ARG A 241 5.16 -9.75 11.11
N ARG A 242 5.54 -8.90 12.07
CA ARG A 242 5.29 -7.45 12.02
C ARG A 242 6.11 -6.77 10.92
N LEU A 243 7.35 -7.21 10.69
CA LEU A 243 8.15 -6.72 9.58
C LEU A 243 7.59 -7.14 8.23
N THR A 244 7.18 -8.40 8.06
CA THR A 244 6.54 -8.87 6.83
C THR A 244 5.25 -8.08 6.52
N GLU A 245 4.44 -7.82 7.54
CA GLU A 245 3.23 -6.98 7.44
C GLU A 245 3.58 -5.55 6.97
N TYR A 246 4.58 -4.92 7.60
CA TYR A 246 5.06 -3.59 7.19
C TYR A 246 5.59 -3.58 5.75
N TYR A 247 6.44 -4.54 5.37
CA TYR A 247 6.98 -4.61 4.01
C TYR A 247 5.87 -4.79 2.97
N SER A 248 4.85 -5.60 3.26
CA SER A 248 3.70 -5.78 2.36
C SER A 248 2.94 -4.47 2.17
N LEU A 249 2.59 -3.79 3.27
CA LEU A 249 1.84 -2.53 3.22
C LEU A 249 2.66 -1.38 2.60
N ALA A 250 3.94 -1.28 2.94
CA ALA A 250 4.84 -0.25 2.43
C ALA A 250 5.11 -0.41 0.93
N ARG A 251 5.39 -1.64 0.48
CA ARG A 251 5.48 -1.93 -0.96
C ARG A 251 4.17 -1.57 -1.66
N TYR A 252 3.04 -2.00 -1.11
CA TYR A 252 1.74 -1.69 -1.68
C TYR A 252 1.52 -0.18 -1.82
N ALA A 253 1.81 0.62 -0.77
CA ALA A 253 1.67 2.07 -0.80
C ALA A 253 2.47 2.73 -1.94
N VAL A 254 3.71 2.29 -2.16
CA VAL A 254 4.55 2.81 -3.26
C VAL A 254 3.97 2.44 -4.62
N LEU A 255 3.64 1.16 -4.83
CA LEU A 255 3.17 0.65 -6.13
C LEU A 255 1.76 1.16 -6.48
N ASN A 256 0.91 1.35 -5.47
CA ASN A 256 -0.47 1.85 -5.62
C ASN A 256 -0.51 3.23 -6.26
N GLU A 257 0.41 4.11 -5.86
CA GLU A 257 0.51 5.48 -6.38
C GLU A 257 1.37 5.57 -7.66
N GLY A 258 1.69 4.43 -8.30
CA GLY A 258 2.47 4.39 -9.53
C GLY A 258 3.96 4.67 -9.32
N GLY A 259 4.44 4.59 -8.08
CA GLY A 259 5.85 4.66 -7.76
C GLY A 259 6.59 3.36 -8.06
N MET A 260 7.91 3.47 -8.13
CA MET A 260 8.80 2.33 -8.16
C MET A 260 9.29 2.03 -6.74
N LEU A 261 9.08 0.81 -6.23
CA LEU A 261 9.78 0.36 -5.04
C LEU A 261 11.25 0.17 -5.39
N TYR A 262 12.17 0.97 -4.83
CA TYR A 262 13.60 0.76 -5.08
C TYR A 262 14.13 -0.39 -4.23
N GLN A 263 14.10 -0.25 -2.91
CA GLN A 263 14.61 -1.25 -1.98
C GLN A 263 14.07 -1.05 -0.57
N PHE A 264 14.25 -2.08 0.26
CA PHE A 264 14.16 -1.98 1.72
C PHE A 264 15.57 -1.97 2.32
N VAL A 265 15.78 -1.16 3.37
CA VAL A 265 17.04 -1.09 4.12
C VAL A 265 16.73 -1.23 5.61
N GLY A 266 16.72 -2.45 6.13
CA GLY A 266 16.19 -2.70 7.47
C GLY A 266 14.68 -2.47 7.49
N ASP A 267 14.19 -1.58 8.35
CA ASP A 267 12.82 -1.10 8.40
C ASP A 267 12.54 0.11 7.50
N GLU A 268 13.57 0.65 6.83
CA GLU A 268 13.40 1.73 5.86
C GLU A 268 12.86 1.20 4.53
N VAL A 269 11.91 1.92 3.94
CA VAL A 269 11.44 1.73 2.55
C VAL A 269 11.82 2.93 1.70
N VAL A 270 12.33 2.66 0.49
CA VAL A 270 12.69 3.69 -0.49
C VAL A 270 11.82 3.54 -1.74
N GLY A 271 11.00 4.55 -2.02
CA GLY A 271 10.19 4.67 -3.23
C GLY A 271 10.71 5.77 -4.16
N VAL A 272 10.59 5.56 -5.46
CA VAL A 272 11.00 6.53 -6.50
C VAL A 272 9.84 6.82 -7.44
N PHE A 273 9.56 8.10 -7.67
CA PHE A 273 8.52 8.60 -8.56
C PHE A 273 9.14 9.51 -9.63
N GLY A 274 8.40 9.81 -10.69
CA GLY A 274 8.84 10.77 -11.72
C GLY A 274 9.87 10.22 -12.73
N LEU A 275 10.12 8.91 -12.75
CA LEU A 275 10.99 8.32 -13.80
C LEU A 275 10.36 8.45 -15.21
N TYR A 276 9.04 8.40 -15.30
CA TYR A 276 8.28 8.46 -16.57
C TYR A 276 7.00 9.29 -16.41
N ALA A 277 7.05 10.33 -15.58
CA ALA A 277 5.92 11.21 -15.29
C ALA A 277 6.43 12.64 -15.12
N SER A 278 5.53 13.62 -15.29
CA SER A 278 5.87 15.03 -15.05
C SER A 278 6.16 15.31 -13.57
N ALA A 279 6.95 16.35 -13.30
CA ALA A 279 7.24 16.83 -11.95
C ALA A 279 5.99 16.96 -11.04
N GLY A 280 4.92 17.60 -11.53
CA GLY A 280 3.71 17.83 -10.73
C GLY A 280 2.92 16.55 -10.43
N SER A 281 2.82 15.63 -11.41
CA SER A 281 2.20 14.33 -11.19
C SER A 281 3.02 13.48 -10.22
N ALA A 282 4.35 13.46 -10.38
CA ALA A 282 5.26 12.77 -9.49
C ALA A 282 5.16 13.31 -8.04
N ALA A 283 5.10 14.63 -7.86
CA ALA A 283 4.96 15.25 -6.55
C ALA A 283 3.63 14.88 -5.87
N THR A 284 2.52 14.95 -6.61
CA THR A 284 1.20 14.54 -6.13
C THR A 284 1.16 13.07 -5.70
N HIS A 285 1.67 12.18 -6.54
CA HIS A 285 1.66 10.74 -6.26
C HIS A 285 2.59 10.38 -5.09
N ALA A 286 3.76 11.01 -5.01
CA ALA A 286 4.67 10.85 -3.88
C ALA A 286 4.06 11.35 -2.56
N LEU A 287 3.29 12.45 -2.56
CA LEU A 287 2.59 12.93 -1.35
C LEU A 287 1.51 11.95 -0.90
N ARG A 288 0.73 11.39 -1.84
CA ARG A 288 -0.26 10.35 -1.54
C ARG A 288 0.39 9.08 -1.00
N CYS A 289 1.54 8.68 -1.56
CA CYS A 289 2.33 7.56 -1.08
C CYS A 289 2.82 7.82 0.35
N ALA A 290 3.38 9.00 0.64
CA ALA A 290 3.84 9.36 1.98
C ALA A 290 2.69 9.28 3.02
N ARG A 291 1.48 9.72 2.66
CA ARG A 291 0.28 9.55 3.49
C ARG A 291 -0.04 8.07 3.74
N ALA A 292 -0.08 7.26 2.69
CA ALA A 292 -0.37 5.82 2.80
C ALA A 292 0.71 5.07 3.62
N LEU A 293 1.98 5.48 3.53
CA LEU A 293 3.06 4.97 4.36
C LEU A 293 2.87 5.32 5.84
N CYS A 294 2.36 6.52 6.16
CA CYS A 294 1.95 6.87 7.51
C CYS A 294 0.82 5.98 8.02
N GLU A 295 -0.20 5.69 7.20
CA GLU A 295 -1.28 4.74 7.56
C GLU A 295 -0.73 3.34 7.84
N ALA A 296 0.11 2.82 6.93
CA ALA A 296 0.76 1.51 7.08
C ALA A 296 1.60 1.42 8.37
N GLY A 297 2.43 2.44 8.62
CA GLY A 297 3.25 2.51 9.83
C GLY A 297 2.41 2.55 11.11
N ASN A 298 1.32 3.33 11.10
CA ASN A 298 0.41 3.44 12.25
C ASN A 298 -0.31 2.13 12.54
N ALA A 299 -0.79 1.43 11.50
CA ALA A 299 -1.45 0.14 11.62
C ALA A 299 -0.51 -0.91 12.25
N VAL A 300 0.69 -1.07 11.68
CA VAL A 300 1.68 -2.05 12.18
C VAL A 300 2.14 -1.70 13.58
N SER A 301 2.46 -0.44 13.86
CA SER A 301 2.93 -0.02 15.19
C SER A 301 1.86 -0.22 16.26
N THR A 302 0.59 0.07 15.95
CA THR A 302 -0.54 -0.17 16.86
C THR A 302 -0.73 -1.67 17.13
N ALA A 303 -0.65 -2.49 16.09
CA ALA A 303 -0.77 -3.93 16.24
C ALA A 303 0.43 -4.54 16.99
N TRP A 304 1.63 -4.00 16.80
CA TRP A 304 2.85 -4.41 17.51
C TRP A 304 2.80 -4.00 18.97
N GLN A 305 2.39 -2.77 19.29
CA GLN A 305 2.27 -2.29 20.67
C GLN A 305 1.37 -3.18 21.53
N ARG A 306 0.29 -3.73 20.96
CA ARG A 306 -0.64 -4.66 21.65
C ARG A 306 -0.01 -6.00 22.03
N THR A 307 1.17 -6.34 21.49
CA THR A 307 1.90 -7.57 21.84
C THR A 307 3.02 -7.32 22.86
N LEU A 308 3.17 -6.09 23.36
CA LEU A 308 4.26 -5.69 24.25
C LEU A 308 3.76 -5.28 25.63
N ASP A 309 4.54 -5.63 26.66
CA ASP A 309 4.31 -5.15 28.04
C ASP A 309 4.69 -3.67 28.21
N ARG A 310 5.65 -3.19 27.41
CA ARG A 310 6.19 -1.82 27.46
C ARG A 310 5.58 -0.94 26.39
N VAL A 311 5.14 0.25 26.79
CA VAL A 311 4.68 1.30 25.87
C VAL A 311 5.89 1.95 25.20
N GLN A 312 5.90 1.97 23.87
CA GLN A 312 6.96 2.56 23.07
C GLN A 312 6.82 4.09 23.02
N PRO A 313 7.94 4.84 22.94
CA PRO A 313 7.93 6.30 23.05
C PRO A 313 7.37 6.99 21.80
N SER A 314 7.39 6.32 20.65
CA SER A 314 6.79 6.79 19.41
C SER A 314 6.26 5.61 18.57
N ARG A 315 5.39 5.92 17.60
CA ARG A 315 4.74 4.94 16.72
C ARG A 315 4.65 5.49 15.29
N GLY A 316 4.34 4.64 14.32
CA GLY A 316 4.22 5.06 12.93
C GLY A 316 5.57 5.15 12.24
N VAL A 317 5.64 6.01 11.22
CA VAL A 317 6.86 6.27 10.45
C VAL A 317 7.22 7.75 10.48
N HIS A 318 8.47 8.04 10.19
CA HIS A 318 8.96 9.38 9.87
C HIS A 318 9.45 9.38 8.43
N ILE A 319 9.12 10.44 7.66
CA ILE A 319 9.27 10.42 6.20
C ILE A 319 10.09 11.61 5.72
N GLY A 320 11.01 11.35 4.79
CA GLY A 320 11.76 12.36 4.06
C GLY A 320 11.52 12.27 2.55
N VAL A 321 11.36 13.43 1.90
CA VAL A 321 11.07 13.54 0.47
C VAL A 321 12.05 14.47 -0.23
N GLY A 322 12.86 13.90 -1.13
CA GLY A 322 13.81 14.62 -1.97
C GLY A 322 13.34 14.67 -3.43
N MET A 323 13.59 15.77 -4.14
CA MET A 323 13.27 15.88 -5.56
C MET A 323 14.43 16.50 -6.34
N GLY A 324 14.68 15.98 -7.54
CA GLY A 324 15.71 16.48 -8.46
C GLY A 324 16.23 15.40 -9.40
N GLU A 325 17.44 15.59 -9.91
CA GLU A 325 18.04 14.68 -10.88
C GLU A 325 18.52 13.37 -10.25
N LEU A 326 18.13 12.26 -10.85
CA LEU A 326 18.46 10.91 -10.39
C LEU A 326 19.01 10.08 -11.56
N GLY A 327 20.25 9.61 -11.42
CA GLY A 327 20.92 8.74 -12.37
C GLY A 327 20.65 7.27 -12.06
N VAL A 328 20.19 6.53 -13.07
CA VAL A 328 20.09 5.06 -13.03
C VAL A 328 21.39 4.46 -13.55
N LEU A 329 22.00 3.57 -12.77
CA LEU A 329 23.25 2.90 -13.11
C LEU A 329 23.11 1.39 -13.00
N PRO A 330 23.65 0.61 -13.95
CA PRO A 330 23.64 -0.83 -13.84
C PRO A 330 24.77 -1.28 -12.89
N TRP A 331 24.47 -2.18 -11.95
CA TRP A 331 25.49 -2.75 -11.05
C TRP A 331 26.44 -3.72 -11.75
N ARG A 332 26.05 -4.21 -12.93
CA ARG A 332 26.86 -5.08 -13.77
C ARG A 332 26.80 -4.58 -15.21
N PRO A 333 27.88 -4.71 -16.01
CA PRO A 333 27.83 -4.37 -17.43
C PRO A 333 26.64 -5.04 -18.12
N PHE A 334 25.93 -4.28 -18.96
CA PHE A 334 24.77 -4.74 -19.73
C PHE A 334 23.59 -5.31 -18.92
N SER A 335 23.54 -5.07 -17.60
CA SER A 335 22.40 -5.46 -16.75
C SER A 335 21.37 -4.35 -16.67
N ARG A 336 20.09 -4.68 -16.91
CA ARG A 336 18.95 -3.77 -16.67
C ARG A 336 18.04 -4.23 -15.53
N THR A 337 18.41 -5.31 -14.84
CA THR A 337 17.65 -5.86 -13.71
C THR A 337 18.22 -5.44 -12.37
N HIS A 338 19.55 -5.42 -12.25
CA HIS A 338 20.25 -4.97 -11.06
C HIS A 338 20.76 -3.55 -11.31
N VAL A 339 19.94 -2.56 -10.95
CA VAL A 339 20.25 -1.14 -11.09
C VAL A 339 20.34 -0.47 -9.72
N GLY A 340 21.21 0.52 -9.61
CA GLY A 340 21.29 1.43 -8.49
C GLY A 340 20.93 2.84 -8.92
N PHE A 341 20.60 3.66 -7.94
CA PHE A 341 20.36 5.08 -8.14
C PHE A 341 21.49 5.89 -7.51
N ILE A 342 21.87 6.97 -8.20
CA ILE A 342 22.75 8.00 -7.69
C ILE A 342 22.09 9.36 -7.91
N GLY A 343 22.23 10.26 -6.95
CA GLY A 343 21.67 11.60 -7.09
C GLY A 343 21.50 12.28 -5.75
N GLU A 344 21.41 13.61 -5.81
CA GLU A 344 21.13 14.45 -4.66
C GLU A 344 19.79 14.10 -3.96
N PRO A 345 18.70 13.75 -4.68
CA PRO A 345 17.40 13.47 -4.04
C PRO A 345 17.45 12.35 -3.00
N LEU A 346 18.29 11.32 -3.20
CA LEU A 346 18.49 10.23 -2.22
C LEU A 346 19.07 10.77 -0.92
N ASN A 347 20.11 11.59 -1.01
CA ASN A 347 20.76 12.17 0.16
C ASN A 347 19.84 13.16 0.88
N LEU A 348 19.10 13.98 0.13
CA LEU A 348 18.13 14.93 0.69
C LEU A 348 17.02 14.20 1.45
N ALA A 349 16.42 13.18 0.84
CA ALA A 349 15.36 12.38 1.45
C ALA A 349 15.84 11.76 2.78
N ALA A 350 17.03 11.13 2.80
CA ALA A 350 17.58 10.51 4.01
C ALA A 350 17.81 11.53 5.14
N ARG A 351 18.28 12.73 4.81
CA ARG A 351 18.55 13.79 5.80
C ARG A 351 17.27 14.40 6.37
N LEU A 352 16.28 14.62 5.51
CA LEU A 352 14.96 15.11 5.91
C LEU A 352 14.23 14.09 6.77
N MET A 353 14.31 12.81 6.40
CA MET A 353 13.75 11.70 7.19
C MET A 353 14.37 11.63 8.59
N ALA A 354 15.69 11.86 8.71
CA ALA A 354 16.39 11.79 9.99
C ALA A 354 16.00 12.91 10.99
N VAL A 355 15.43 14.01 10.51
CA VAL A 355 14.92 15.11 11.36
C VAL A 355 13.40 15.13 11.47
N ALA A 356 12.70 14.30 10.70
CA ALA A 356 11.25 14.17 10.74
C ALA A 356 10.81 13.49 12.04
N GLY A 357 9.77 14.04 12.67
CA GLY A 357 9.08 13.40 13.78
C GLY A 357 8.15 12.27 13.36
N SER A 358 7.57 11.60 14.36
CA SER A 358 6.56 10.56 14.17
C SER A 358 5.32 11.11 13.46
N GLY A 359 4.97 10.51 12.32
CA GLY A 359 3.87 10.94 11.47
C GLY A 359 4.12 12.26 10.73
N GLU A 360 5.36 12.76 10.74
CA GLU A 360 5.77 13.95 9.98
C GLU A 360 6.37 13.56 8.64
N ILE A 361 6.14 14.42 7.65
CA ILE A 361 6.68 14.31 6.30
C ILE A 361 7.48 15.59 6.04
N MET A 362 8.79 15.42 5.87
CA MET A 362 9.72 16.50 5.60
C MET A 362 10.11 16.48 4.12
N ALA A 363 10.00 17.63 3.44
CA ALA A 363 10.22 17.73 2.01
C ALA A 363 11.20 18.86 1.65
N THR A 364 11.89 18.68 0.53
CA THR A 364 12.70 19.73 -0.11
C THR A 364 11.84 20.87 -0.67
N ASN A 365 12.43 22.05 -0.80
CA ASN A 365 11.77 23.19 -1.46
C ASN A 365 11.35 22.89 -2.90
N THR A 366 12.18 22.18 -3.67
CA THR A 366 11.86 21.79 -5.06
C THR A 366 10.58 20.96 -5.11
N PHE A 367 10.49 19.94 -4.26
CA PHE A 367 9.28 19.12 -4.13
C PHE A 367 8.06 19.98 -3.78
N TYR A 368 8.18 20.83 -2.76
CA TYR A 368 7.11 21.72 -2.34
C TYR A 368 6.61 22.62 -3.47
N THR A 369 7.52 23.19 -4.27
CA THR A 369 7.14 24.07 -5.40
C THR A 369 6.47 23.34 -6.56
N SER A 370 6.69 22.02 -6.69
CA SER A 370 6.05 21.19 -7.71
C SER A 370 4.65 20.69 -7.30
N LEU A 371 4.25 20.87 -6.05
CA LEU A 371 2.90 20.53 -5.58
C LEU A 371 1.85 21.53 -6.07
N GLU A 372 0.62 21.03 -6.22
CA GLU A 372 -0.53 21.87 -6.54
C GLU A 372 -0.81 22.88 -5.41
N PRO A 373 -1.44 24.04 -5.70
CA PRO A 373 -1.66 25.10 -4.70
C PRO A 373 -2.42 24.63 -3.44
N ASP A 374 -3.39 23.74 -3.60
CA ASP A 374 -4.20 23.15 -2.53
C ASP A 374 -3.43 22.12 -1.68
N GLN A 375 -2.38 21.52 -2.22
CA GLN A 375 -1.45 20.67 -1.49
C GLN A 375 -0.41 21.48 -0.74
N ARG A 376 0.07 22.59 -1.32
CA ARG A 376 1.08 23.46 -0.69
C ARG A 376 0.60 24.08 0.62
N GLN A 377 -0.67 24.46 0.72
CA GLN A 377 -1.26 24.96 1.98
C GLN A 377 -1.23 23.96 3.14
N LEU A 378 -0.91 22.68 2.89
CA LEU A 378 -0.78 21.64 3.91
C LEU A 378 0.62 21.60 4.53
N PHE A 379 1.56 22.42 4.06
CA PHE A 379 2.94 22.44 4.52
C PHE A 379 3.26 23.73 5.28
N ASP A 380 4.00 23.58 6.37
CA ASP A 380 4.66 24.64 7.10
C ASP A 380 6.12 24.75 6.66
N GLU A 381 6.61 25.98 6.51
CA GLU A 381 8.05 26.23 6.36
C GLU A 381 8.77 25.92 7.67
N VAL A 382 9.90 25.20 7.60
CA VAL A 382 10.78 24.96 8.75
C VAL A 382 12.09 25.71 8.61
N GLY A 383 12.75 26.00 9.74
CA GLY A 383 14.08 26.60 9.72
C GLY A 383 15.09 25.75 8.93
N PRO A 384 16.15 26.36 8.35
CA PRO A 384 17.08 25.63 7.50
C PRO A 384 17.73 24.44 8.21
N ILE A 385 17.70 23.28 7.56
CA ILE A 385 18.19 22.00 8.10
C ILE A 385 19.63 21.80 7.63
N GLU A 386 20.53 21.52 8.56
CA GLU A 386 21.93 21.23 8.25
C GLU A 386 22.05 19.79 7.71
N ALA A 387 22.39 19.65 6.43
CA ALA A 387 22.65 18.35 5.82
C ALA A 387 24.13 18.15 5.54
N LYS A 388 24.68 17.10 6.16
CA LYS A 388 26.07 16.70 5.96
C LYS A 388 26.37 16.50 4.47
N ASN A 389 27.41 17.18 3.98
CA ASN A 389 27.89 17.18 2.59
C ASN A 389 26.93 17.80 1.55
N VAL A 390 25.86 18.47 1.98
CA VAL A 390 24.91 19.18 1.11
C VAL A 390 24.85 20.67 1.48
N GLY A 391 24.93 20.99 2.78
CA GLY A 391 24.80 22.35 3.31
C GLY A 391 23.44 22.58 3.96
N ARG A 392 23.01 23.84 4.06
CA ARG A 392 21.72 24.21 4.66
C ARG A 392 20.61 24.10 3.63
N ILE A 393 19.60 23.28 3.92
CA ILE A 393 18.46 23.03 3.04
C ILE A 393 17.23 23.72 3.61
N GLN A 394 16.48 24.40 2.75
CA GLN A 394 15.14 24.88 3.07
C GLN A 394 14.16 23.70 3.10
N GLY A 395 13.60 23.41 4.27
CA GLY A 395 12.68 22.31 4.49
C GLY A 395 11.22 22.79 4.56
N TRP A 396 10.32 21.89 4.20
CA TRP A 396 8.88 22.03 4.37
C TRP A 396 8.35 20.82 5.12
N ARG A 397 7.42 21.04 6.06
CA ARG A 397 6.86 19.98 6.89
C ARG A 397 5.35 19.90 6.70
N THR A 398 4.84 18.70 6.49
CA THR A 398 3.42 18.39 6.73
C THR A 398 3.31 17.22 7.71
N THR A 399 2.08 16.90 8.12
CA THR A 399 1.81 15.79 9.03
C THR A 399 0.71 14.91 8.47
N HIS A 400 0.74 13.62 8.83
CA HIS A 400 -0.35 12.70 8.50
C HIS A 400 -1.72 13.26 8.90
N ALA A 401 -1.83 13.89 10.07
CA ALA A 401 -3.08 14.50 10.54
C ALA A 401 -3.57 15.65 9.63
N ALA A 402 -2.66 16.49 9.13
CA ALA A 402 -3.02 17.56 8.19
C ALA A 402 -3.53 17.01 6.85
N LEU A 403 -2.87 15.96 6.33
CA LEU A 403 -3.27 15.31 5.08
C LEU A 403 -4.66 14.63 5.21
N GLU A 404 -4.91 13.94 6.33
CA GLU A 404 -6.22 13.33 6.61
C GLU A 404 -7.33 14.38 6.79
N ALA A 405 -7.02 15.50 7.45
CA ALA A 405 -7.98 16.59 7.63
C ALA A 405 -8.38 17.24 6.29
N ALA A 406 -7.42 17.43 5.37
CA ALA A 406 -7.69 17.96 4.04
C ALA A 406 -8.59 17.03 3.22
N ARG A 407 -8.31 15.73 3.30
CA ARG A 407 -9.10 14.70 2.63
C ARG A 407 -10.54 14.61 3.15
N ALA A 408 -10.76 14.83 4.45
CA ALA A 408 -12.10 14.85 5.01
C ALA A 408 -12.96 16.02 4.52
N GLN A 409 -12.32 17.10 4.04
CA GLN A 409 -13.00 18.32 3.56
C GLN A 409 -13.32 18.27 2.06
N GLY A 410 -12.40 17.74 1.23
CA GLY A 410 -12.57 17.53 -0.22
C GLY A 410 -13.53 16.40 -0.54
#